data_AF-A0A1X1QN34-F1
#
_entry.id   AF-A0A1X1QN34-F1
#
_cell.length_a   1.000
_cell.length_b   1.000
_cell.length_c   1.000
_cell.angle_alpha   90.00
_cell.angle_beta   90.00
_cell.angle_gamma   90.00
#
_symmetry.space_group_name_H-M   'P 1'
#
loop_
_entity.id
_entity.type
_entity.pdbx_description
1 polymer ?
#
loop_
_entity_poly.entity_id
_entity_poly.type
_entity_poly.pdbx_seq_one_letter_code
_entity_poly.pdbx_strand_id
1 'polypeptide(L)'
;MADTFYWYDYETTGVDPARDRVVQFAGIRTDVNFNQLAEPDVFYCKLHDDVLPHPEACLITGISPQLANEKGLLECDFIARIHQQFSTSQTCVVGYNSIRFDDEFTRNLLYRNFFDPYAREWKSGNSRWDLIDVVRLTHALRPTGIHWPTREDGAASFKLEELTKANGISHEAAHDALSDVYATIALAKLIKEKQPKLYAWGLALRDKNKASQSLDLINHTPVVHVSSKYLASKDCLGIVMPIVAHPVNKNGVVVFDLTADPQPLISLSAEEIHQRLHIAAEDLAEGDLRPPLKVVHINKSPMLAPLTTLTNEIKQKLNINSEKCEANRQTIVNADIADKIAEVFTINKFEEVTDPDLMLYSGGFFSHLDSRNMAQIRSCEKEYLASLDLAFEDERLEEMLFRYRARNYPQSLNQADVLKRAAYRKTCLTENKSDGRLTLTSYFERLNELIARKGWSKEQKILLENLISYGEEIAGGLDLTRQ
;
A
#
# COMPACT_ATOMS: atom_id res chain seq x y z
N MET A 1 -7.80 -5.57 -27.77
CA MET A 1 -8.52 -4.55 -26.99
C MET A 1 -7.62 -3.33 -26.89
N ALA A 2 -8.16 -2.12 -26.70
CA ALA A 2 -7.34 -0.94 -26.47
C ALA A 2 -6.91 -0.89 -24.99
N ASP A 3 -5.79 -0.23 -24.70
CA ASP A 3 -5.36 0.04 -23.33
C ASP A 3 -6.48 0.79 -22.58
N THR A 4 -6.78 0.34 -21.36
CA THR A 4 -7.74 1.02 -20.47
C THR A 4 -7.11 1.32 -19.13
N PHE A 5 -7.63 2.34 -18.44
CA PHE A 5 -7.36 2.56 -17.04
C PHE A 5 -8.51 2.00 -16.21
N TYR A 6 -8.18 1.38 -15.08
CA TYR A 6 -9.16 1.06 -14.05
C TYR A 6 -8.78 1.79 -12.77
N TRP A 7 -9.50 2.87 -12.49
CA TRP A 7 -9.30 3.74 -11.34
C TRP A 7 -10.04 3.15 -10.16
N TYR A 8 -9.42 3.12 -8.98
CA TYR A 8 -10.07 2.54 -7.80
C TYR A 8 -9.54 3.13 -6.49
N ASP A 9 -10.32 2.92 -5.44
CA ASP A 9 -10.00 3.27 -4.06
C ASP A 9 -10.71 2.30 -3.09
N TYR A 10 -10.14 2.13 -1.88
CA TYR A 10 -10.75 1.35 -0.81
C TYR A 10 -11.00 2.18 0.44
N GLU A 11 -12.11 1.89 1.10
CA GLU A 11 -12.27 2.19 2.52
C GLU A 11 -12.00 0.94 3.35
N THR A 12 -11.29 1.11 4.46
CA THR A 12 -10.72 0.01 5.24
C THR A 12 -11.00 0.17 6.74
N THR A 13 -10.86 -0.92 7.50
CA THR A 13 -11.02 -0.91 8.96
C THR A 13 -9.80 -0.38 9.70
N GLY A 14 -8.71 -0.05 9.00
CA GLY A 14 -7.43 0.34 9.59
C GLY A 14 -6.35 0.43 8.53
N VAL A 15 -5.10 0.61 8.94
CA VAL A 15 -4.00 0.93 8.01
C VAL A 15 -3.09 -0.25 7.67
N ASP A 16 -3.25 -1.40 8.33
CA ASP A 16 -2.42 -2.59 8.12
C ASP A 16 -3.09 -3.55 7.12
N PRO A 17 -2.58 -3.68 5.89
CA PRO A 17 -3.24 -4.47 4.84
C PRO A 17 -3.31 -5.98 5.13
N ALA A 18 -2.47 -6.52 6.02
CA ALA A 18 -2.50 -7.93 6.37
C ALA A 18 -3.55 -8.20 7.47
N ARG A 19 -3.72 -7.25 8.40
CA ARG A 19 -4.53 -7.43 9.61
C ARG A 19 -5.93 -6.83 9.49
N ASP A 20 -6.00 -5.64 8.90
CA ASP A 20 -7.25 -4.94 8.67
C ASP A 20 -8.00 -5.52 7.46
N ARG A 21 -9.24 -5.06 7.29
CA ARG A 21 -10.16 -5.50 6.24
C ARG A 21 -10.60 -4.30 5.40
N VAL A 22 -10.88 -4.58 4.14
CA VAL A 22 -11.59 -3.64 3.29
C VAL A 22 -13.07 -3.70 3.65
N VAL A 23 -13.75 -2.56 3.70
CA VAL A 23 -15.20 -2.45 3.94
C VAL A 23 -15.96 -1.88 2.74
N GLN A 24 -15.31 -1.13 1.86
CA GLN A 24 -15.89 -0.61 0.63
C GLN A 24 -14.85 -0.61 -0.49
N PHE A 25 -15.31 -0.83 -1.72
CA PHE A 25 -14.55 -0.60 -2.93
C PHE A 25 -15.36 0.32 -3.85
N ALA A 26 -14.64 1.25 -4.48
CA ALA A 26 -15.14 1.95 -5.64
C ALA A 26 -14.17 1.80 -6.82
N GLY A 27 -14.70 1.70 -8.04
CA GLY A 27 -13.88 1.67 -9.24
C GLY A 27 -14.57 2.14 -10.50
N ILE A 28 -13.80 2.76 -11.39
CA ILE A 28 -14.26 3.28 -12.69
C ILE A 28 -13.28 2.85 -13.77
N ARG A 29 -13.81 2.29 -14.86
CA ARG A 29 -13.03 2.02 -16.07
C ARG A 29 -13.10 3.20 -17.02
N THR A 30 -11.95 3.63 -17.54
CA THR A 30 -11.87 4.65 -18.59
C THR A 30 -11.02 4.21 -19.77
N ASP A 31 -11.21 4.86 -20.92
CA ASP A 31 -10.20 4.84 -21.99
C ASP A 31 -8.94 5.66 -21.59
N VAL A 32 -7.95 5.70 -22.48
CA VAL A 32 -6.71 6.48 -22.29
C VAL A 32 -6.89 8.00 -22.32
N ASN A 33 -8.09 8.46 -22.70
CA ASN A 33 -8.50 9.86 -22.67
C ASN A 33 -9.39 10.18 -21.47
N PHE A 34 -9.51 9.22 -20.54
CA PHE A 34 -10.26 9.34 -19.30
C PHE A 34 -11.77 9.52 -19.50
N ASN A 35 -12.30 9.03 -20.63
CA ASN A 35 -13.72 8.87 -20.84
C ASN A 35 -14.17 7.57 -20.16
N GLN A 36 -15.18 7.67 -19.30
CA GLN A 36 -15.75 6.53 -18.60
C GLN A 36 -16.40 5.56 -19.61
N LEU A 37 -16.13 4.26 -19.45
CA LEU A 37 -16.55 3.22 -20.38
C LEU A 37 -17.73 2.39 -19.89
N ALA A 38 -18.02 2.41 -18.59
CA ALA A 38 -19.09 1.66 -17.94
C ALA A 38 -19.55 2.39 -16.67
N GLU A 39 -20.67 1.99 -16.10
CA GLU A 39 -21.12 2.48 -14.79
C GLU A 39 -20.06 2.19 -13.70
N PRO A 40 -19.95 3.04 -12.66
CA PRO A 40 -19.02 2.81 -11.57
C PRO A 40 -19.36 1.54 -10.79
N ASP A 41 -18.34 0.79 -10.44
CA ASP A 41 -18.44 -0.34 -9.50
C ASP A 41 -18.36 0.20 -8.08
N VAL A 42 -19.43 0.12 -7.29
CA VAL A 42 -19.43 0.47 -5.86
C VAL A 42 -20.13 -0.64 -5.08
N PHE A 43 -19.42 -1.22 -4.11
CA PHE A 43 -19.97 -2.28 -3.26
C PHE A 43 -19.17 -2.42 -1.96
N TYR A 44 -19.81 -3.01 -0.96
CA TYR A 44 -19.25 -3.19 0.38
C TYR A 44 -18.74 -4.62 0.59
N CYS A 45 -17.85 -4.80 1.55
CA CYS A 45 -17.40 -6.09 2.03
C CYS A 45 -17.90 -6.31 3.47
N LYS A 46 -18.49 -7.46 3.71
CA LYS A 46 -18.92 -7.89 5.04
C LYS A 46 -17.69 -8.17 5.90
N LEU A 47 -17.72 -7.72 7.15
CA LEU A 47 -16.69 -8.03 8.13
C LEU A 47 -16.89 -9.44 8.70
N HIS A 48 -15.77 -10.12 8.89
CA HIS A 48 -15.74 -11.39 9.61
C HIS A 48 -15.91 -11.15 11.11
N ASP A 49 -16.51 -12.10 11.82
CA ASP A 49 -16.79 -12.04 13.25
C ASP A 49 -15.55 -12.31 14.15
N ASP A 50 -14.36 -12.38 13.54
CA ASP A 50 -13.04 -12.41 14.18
C ASP A 50 -12.30 -11.06 14.07
N VAL A 51 -12.95 -10.00 13.57
CA VAL A 51 -12.36 -8.67 13.31
C VAL A 51 -13.09 -7.55 14.04
N LEU A 52 -12.31 -6.68 14.69
CA LEU A 52 -12.75 -5.39 15.22
C LEU A 52 -12.12 -4.27 14.37
N PRO A 53 -12.90 -3.28 13.90
CA PRO A 53 -12.33 -2.16 13.17
C PRO A 53 -11.63 -1.18 14.10
N HIS A 54 -10.66 -0.43 13.60
CA HIS A 54 -10.15 0.75 14.29
C HIS A 54 -11.23 1.84 14.31
N PRO A 55 -11.64 2.34 15.49
CA PRO A 55 -12.67 3.37 15.58
C PRO A 55 -12.37 4.62 14.75
N GLU A 56 -11.10 5.04 14.67
CA GLU A 56 -10.68 6.18 13.87
C GLU A 56 -10.83 5.97 12.38
N ALA A 57 -10.61 4.74 11.89
CA ALA A 57 -10.84 4.43 10.48
C ALA A 57 -12.33 4.59 10.17
N CYS A 58 -13.22 4.02 11.00
CA CYS A 58 -14.66 4.25 10.85
C CYS A 58 -15.01 5.74 10.91
N LEU A 59 -14.43 6.54 11.81
CA LEU A 59 -14.67 7.98 11.91
C LEU A 59 -14.21 8.77 10.68
N ILE A 60 -13.17 8.32 9.98
CA ILE A 60 -12.66 8.92 8.74
C ILE A 60 -13.58 8.55 7.57
N THR A 61 -13.87 7.26 7.40
CA THR A 61 -14.64 6.70 6.28
C THR A 61 -16.15 6.95 6.40
N GLY A 62 -16.64 7.19 7.63
CA GLY A 62 -18.07 7.23 7.93
C GLY A 62 -18.77 5.87 7.85
N ILE A 63 -18.05 4.76 7.64
CA ILE A 63 -18.63 3.43 7.45
C ILE A 63 -18.66 2.68 8.78
N SER A 64 -19.87 2.32 9.23
CA SER A 64 -20.04 1.44 10.39
C SER A 64 -19.91 -0.05 10.00
N PRO A 65 -19.49 -0.92 10.93
CA PRO A 65 -19.56 -2.37 10.74
C PRO A 65 -20.96 -2.86 10.36
N GLN A 66 -22.01 -2.27 10.93
CA GLN A 66 -23.40 -2.60 10.62
C GLN A 66 -23.71 -2.31 9.16
N LEU A 67 -23.32 -1.15 8.65
CA LEU A 67 -23.51 -0.79 7.24
C LEU A 67 -22.75 -1.75 6.32
N ALA A 68 -21.48 -2.02 6.63
CA ALA A 68 -20.64 -2.96 5.88
C ALA A 68 -21.24 -4.38 5.89
N ASN A 69 -21.79 -4.83 7.02
CA ASN A 69 -22.37 -6.17 7.17
C ASN A 69 -23.76 -6.30 6.53
N GLU A 70 -24.55 -5.23 6.50
CA GLU A 70 -25.87 -5.19 5.87
C GLU A 70 -25.77 -5.17 4.35
N LYS A 71 -24.88 -4.32 3.79
CA LYS A 71 -24.73 -4.12 2.35
C LYS A 71 -23.65 -4.99 1.71
N GLY A 72 -22.79 -5.60 2.52
CA GLY A 72 -21.55 -6.22 2.05
C GLY A 72 -21.72 -7.59 1.47
N LEU A 73 -20.90 -7.87 0.46
CA LEU A 73 -20.64 -9.21 -0.04
C LEU A 73 -19.74 -9.98 0.93
N LEU A 74 -19.74 -11.31 0.87
CA LEU A 74 -18.68 -12.11 1.50
C LEU A 74 -17.32 -11.71 0.92
N GLU A 75 -16.23 -11.80 1.70
CA GLU A 75 -14.89 -11.38 1.24
C GLU A 75 -14.49 -12.11 -0.05
N CYS A 76 -14.85 -13.39 -0.18
CA CYS A 76 -14.58 -14.18 -1.38
C CYS A 76 -15.32 -13.67 -2.64
N ASP A 77 -16.57 -13.25 -2.51
CA ASP A 77 -17.36 -12.71 -3.63
C ASP A 77 -16.93 -11.28 -3.96
N PHE A 78 -16.62 -10.50 -2.93
CA PHE A 78 -16.08 -9.14 -3.02
C PHE A 78 -14.81 -9.12 -3.86
N ILE A 79 -13.80 -9.91 -3.47
CA ILE A 79 -12.53 -9.94 -4.19
C ILE A 79 -12.64 -10.61 -5.56
N ALA A 80 -13.55 -11.57 -5.75
CA ALA A 80 -13.79 -12.18 -7.07
C ALA A 80 -14.26 -11.12 -8.09
N ARG A 81 -15.17 -10.22 -7.70
CA ARG A 81 -15.65 -9.12 -8.55
C ARG A 81 -14.52 -8.13 -8.88
N ILE A 82 -13.71 -7.76 -7.90
CA ILE A 82 -12.54 -6.87 -8.12
C ILE A 82 -11.52 -7.55 -9.05
N HIS A 83 -11.20 -8.82 -8.79
CA HIS A 83 -10.27 -9.59 -9.60
C HIS A 83 -10.71 -9.67 -11.07
N GLN A 84 -12.01 -9.82 -11.34
CA GLN A 84 -12.55 -9.80 -12.70
C GLN A 84 -12.23 -8.47 -13.42
N GLN A 85 -12.43 -7.34 -12.75
CA GLN A 85 -12.12 -6.03 -13.31
C GLN A 85 -10.61 -5.83 -13.49
N PHE A 86 -9.82 -6.14 -12.47
CA PHE A 86 -8.37 -5.94 -12.48
C PHE A 86 -7.64 -6.87 -13.46
N SER A 87 -8.20 -8.04 -13.75
CA SER A 87 -7.60 -9.03 -14.65
C SER A 87 -8.08 -8.92 -16.10
N THR A 88 -8.93 -7.94 -16.41
CA THR A 88 -9.28 -7.62 -17.80
C THR A 88 -7.99 -7.26 -18.56
N SER A 89 -7.77 -7.86 -19.73
CA SER A 89 -6.51 -7.69 -20.48
C SER A 89 -6.28 -6.24 -20.90
N GLN A 90 -5.00 -5.82 -20.95
CA GLN A 90 -4.58 -4.45 -21.28
C GLN A 90 -5.18 -3.40 -20.32
N THR A 91 -5.30 -3.74 -19.04
CA THR A 91 -5.74 -2.81 -17.98
C THR A 91 -4.55 -2.28 -17.21
N CYS A 92 -4.45 -0.95 -17.11
CA CYS A 92 -3.61 -0.29 -16.12
C CYS A 92 -4.47 0.04 -14.89
N VAL A 93 -4.25 -0.65 -13.77
CA VAL A 93 -4.96 -0.40 -12.52
C VAL A 93 -4.30 0.79 -11.80
N VAL A 94 -5.07 1.82 -11.45
CA VAL A 94 -4.54 3.11 -10.96
C VAL A 94 -5.33 3.59 -9.76
N GLY A 95 -4.64 4.20 -8.79
CA GLY A 95 -5.27 4.90 -7.67
C GLY A 95 -4.42 6.07 -7.20
N TYR A 96 -4.71 6.58 -6.00
CA TYR A 96 -3.98 7.65 -5.37
C TYR A 96 -3.32 7.15 -4.08
N ASN A 97 -2.00 6.98 -4.10
CA ASN A 97 -1.22 6.26 -3.08
C ASN A 97 -1.50 4.75 -3.00
N SER A 98 -2.10 4.19 -4.06
CA SER A 98 -2.53 2.80 -4.10
C SER A 98 -1.40 1.78 -4.05
N ILE A 99 -0.25 2.03 -4.68
CA ILE A 99 0.86 1.06 -4.73
C ILE A 99 1.42 0.75 -3.34
N ARG A 100 1.27 1.68 -2.39
CA ARG A 100 1.78 1.54 -1.02
C ARG A 100 0.70 1.19 -0.01
N PHE A 101 -0.57 1.18 -0.41
CA PHE A 101 -1.71 0.99 0.47
C PHE A 101 -2.70 0.00 -0.15
N ASP A 102 -3.55 0.46 -1.06
CA ASP A 102 -4.65 -0.32 -1.65
C ASP A 102 -4.20 -1.59 -2.38
N ASP A 103 -3.06 -1.55 -3.06
CA ASP A 103 -2.49 -2.71 -3.73
C ASP A 103 -2.06 -3.78 -2.72
N GLU A 104 -1.59 -3.39 -1.54
CA GLU A 104 -1.23 -4.31 -0.47
C GLU A 104 -2.49 -4.93 0.14
N PHE A 105 -3.58 -4.17 0.32
CA PHE A 105 -4.89 -4.73 0.67
C PHE A 105 -5.39 -5.70 -0.39
N THR A 106 -5.29 -5.34 -1.68
CA THR A 106 -5.68 -6.21 -2.81
C THR A 106 -4.90 -7.52 -2.78
N ARG A 107 -3.58 -7.47 -2.59
CA ARG A 107 -2.73 -8.67 -2.53
C ARG A 107 -3.12 -9.58 -1.38
N ASN A 108 -3.36 -9.02 -0.21
CA ASN A 108 -3.79 -9.79 0.97
C ASN A 108 -5.21 -10.37 0.79
N LEU A 109 -6.14 -9.62 0.21
CA LEU A 109 -7.48 -10.12 -0.14
C LEU A 109 -7.41 -11.27 -1.14
N LEU A 110 -6.65 -11.13 -2.21
CA LEU A 110 -6.44 -12.19 -3.21
C LEU A 110 -5.83 -13.43 -2.56
N TYR A 111 -4.79 -13.24 -1.76
CA TYR A 111 -4.07 -14.29 -1.04
C TYR A 111 -4.98 -15.09 -0.11
N ARG A 112 -5.71 -14.42 0.80
CA ARG A 112 -6.63 -15.09 1.76
C ARG A 112 -7.80 -15.79 1.07
N ASN A 113 -8.11 -15.41 -0.17
CA ASN A 113 -9.18 -15.99 -0.98
C ASN A 113 -8.65 -16.80 -2.18
N PHE A 114 -7.41 -17.30 -2.07
CA PHE A 114 -6.78 -18.26 -2.97
C PHE A 114 -6.50 -17.80 -4.40
N PHE A 115 -6.63 -16.51 -4.72
CA PHE A 115 -6.18 -15.97 -6.00
C PHE A 115 -4.66 -15.75 -6.01
N ASP A 116 -4.06 -15.71 -7.20
CA ASP A 116 -2.68 -15.24 -7.36
C ASP A 116 -2.62 -13.73 -6.99
N PRO A 117 -1.85 -13.33 -5.97
CA PRO A 117 -1.83 -11.94 -5.50
C PRO A 117 -1.25 -10.94 -6.50
N TYR A 118 -0.49 -11.42 -7.50
CA TYR A 118 0.35 -10.59 -8.36
C TYR A 118 -0.02 -10.68 -9.84
N ALA A 119 -0.66 -11.75 -10.30
CA ALA A 119 -0.92 -11.98 -11.73
C ALA A 119 -1.66 -10.83 -12.41
N ARG A 120 -2.64 -10.22 -11.72
CA ARG A 120 -3.41 -9.06 -12.23
C ARG A 120 -2.54 -7.85 -12.56
N GLU A 121 -1.34 -7.77 -12.00
CA GLU A 121 -0.43 -6.62 -12.09
C GLU A 121 0.42 -6.60 -13.36
N TRP A 122 0.50 -7.73 -14.10
CA TRP A 122 1.41 -7.87 -15.24
C TRP A 122 0.91 -8.81 -16.36
N LYS A 123 0.05 -9.78 -16.04
CA LYS A 123 -0.40 -10.78 -17.02
C LYS A 123 -1.29 -10.13 -18.08
N SER A 124 -1.25 -10.64 -19.31
CA SER A 124 -2.09 -10.19 -20.42
C SER A 124 -1.96 -8.69 -20.77
N GLY A 125 -0.76 -8.13 -20.60
CA GLY A 125 -0.48 -6.71 -20.87
C GLY A 125 -0.98 -5.77 -19.77
N ASN A 126 -1.37 -6.28 -18.61
CA ASN A 126 -1.79 -5.45 -17.49
C ASN A 126 -0.60 -4.74 -16.84
N SER A 127 -0.91 -3.67 -16.13
CA SER A 127 0.08 -2.88 -15.39
C SER A 127 -0.59 -2.21 -14.19
N ARG A 128 0.22 -1.57 -13.35
CA ARG A 128 -0.27 -0.72 -12.26
C ARG A 128 0.39 0.65 -12.32
N TRP A 129 -0.30 1.66 -11.81
CA TRP A 129 0.23 3.02 -11.73
C TRP A 129 -0.33 3.73 -10.49
N ASP A 130 0.35 4.77 -10.04
CA ASP A 130 -0.04 5.51 -8.83
C ASP A 130 0.16 6.99 -9.06
N LEU A 131 -0.93 7.76 -8.90
CA LEU A 131 -0.94 9.17 -9.25
C LEU A 131 -0.20 10.03 -8.22
N ILE A 132 -0.04 9.60 -6.96
CA ILE A 132 0.53 10.46 -5.91
C ILE A 132 1.95 10.92 -6.23
N ASP A 133 2.82 10.03 -6.72
CA ASP A 133 4.19 10.40 -7.04
C ASP A 133 4.26 11.17 -8.37
N VAL A 134 3.31 10.97 -9.29
CA VAL A 134 3.17 11.78 -10.51
C VAL A 134 2.83 13.23 -10.15
N VAL A 135 1.94 13.43 -9.17
CA VAL A 135 1.59 14.74 -8.62
C VAL A 135 2.83 15.38 -7.99
N ARG A 136 3.57 14.66 -7.15
CA ARG A 136 4.83 15.15 -6.56
C ARG A 136 5.86 15.50 -7.62
N LEU A 137 6.03 14.66 -8.65
CA LEU A 137 6.95 14.91 -9.77
C LEU A 137 6.54 16.17 -10.53
N THR A 138 5.24 16.35 -10.75
CA THR A 138 4.69 17.54 -11.39
C THR A 138 4.99 18.80 -10.58
N HIS A 139 4.72 18.79 -9.27
CA HIS A 139 5.05 19.90 -8.39
C HIS A 139 6.55 20.23 -8.38
N ALA A 140 7.40 19.22 -8.20
CA ALA A 140 8.83 19.41 -8.04
C ALA A 140 9.53 19.90 -9.32
N LEU A 141 9.08 19.43 -10.49
CA LEU A 141 9.75 19.72 -11.75
C LEU A 141 9.00 20.73 -12.63
N ARG A 142 7.68 20.67 -12.71
CA ARG A 142 6.87 21.47 -13.66
C ARG A 142 5.56 21.94 -13.00
N PRO A 143 5.62 22.78 -11.96
CA PRO A 143 4.44 23.16 -11.18
C PRO A 143 3.47 24.09 -11.92
N THR A 144 3.91 24.74 -13.00
CA THR A 144 3.14 25.76 -13.72
C THR A 144 1.81 25.21 -14.24
N GLY A 145 0.74 25.98 -14.02
CA GLY A 145 -0.62 25.67 -14.50
C GLY A 145 -1.49 24.88 -13.52
N ILE A 146 -0.94 24.50 -12.36
CA ILE A 146 -1.65 23.83 -11.27
C ILE A 146 -1.47 24.64 -9.98
N HIS A 147 -2.53 24.78 -9.20
CA HIS A 147 -2.51 25.42 -7.89
C HIS A 147 -2.10 24.41 -6.82
N TRP A 148 -1.06 24.74 -6.06
CA TRP A 148 -0.48 23.86 -5.05
C TRP A 148 -0.84 24.37 -3.65
N PRO A 149 -1.71 23.68 -2.91
CA PRO A 149 -2.02 24.06 -1.53
C PRO A 149 -0.77 23.90 -0.65
N THR A 150 -0.65 24.77 0.35
CA THR A 150 0.47 24.76 1.30
C THR A 150 -0.01 24.38 2.69
N ARG A 151 0.80 23.61 3.40
CA ARG A 151 0.63 23.26 4.81
C ARG A 151 1.07 24.43 5.69
N GLU A 152 0.82 24.31 7.00
CA GLU A 152 1.21 25.32 8.00
C GLU A 152 2.72 25.59 8.03
N ASP A 153 3.54 24.58 7.73
CA ASP A 153 5.00 24.69 7.64
C ASP A 153 5.50 25.32 6.32
N GLY A 154 4.58 25.72 5.43
CA GLY A 154 4.88 26.28 4.12
C GLY A 154 5.23 25.27 3.03
N ALA A 155 5.33 23.96 3.35
CA ALA A 155 5.53 22.92 2.35
C ALA A 155 4.25 22.65 1.56
N ALA A 156 4.38 22.14 0.33
CA ALA A 156 3.22 21.74 -0.46
C ALA A 156 2.48 20.58 0.19
N SER A 157 1.15 20.64 0.16
CA SER A 157 0.29 19.51 0.52
C SER A 157 -0.05 18.69 -0.72
N PHE A 158 0.00 17.37 -0.53
CA PHE A 158 -0.35 16.38 -1.55
C PHE A 158 -1.56 15.55 -1.13
N LYS A 159 -2.39 16.08 -0.24
CA LYS A 159 -3.68 15.50 0.10
C LYS A 159 -4.66 15.72 -1.05
N LEU A 160 -5.42 14.70 -1.42
CA LEU A 160 -6.27 14.74 -2.62
C LEU A 160 -7.35 15.82 -2.46
N GLU A 161 -7.99 15.88 -1.30
CA GLU A 161 -9.04 16.84 -0.95
C GLU A 161 -8.55 18.30 -0.96
N GLU A 162 -7.31 18.55 -0.55
CA GLU A 162 -6.73 19.91 -0.59
C GLU A 162 -6.36 20.31 -2.02
N LEU A 163 -5.83 19.37 -2.82
CA LEU A 163 -5.47 19.59 -4.22
C LEU A 163 -6.69 19.83 -5.11
N THR A 164 -7.74 19.02 -4.97
CA THR A 164 -8.96 19.21 -5.76
C THR A 164 -9.60 20.55 -5.46
N LYS A 165 -9.71 20.90 -4.17
CA LYS A 165 -10.24 22.19 -3.72
C LYS A 165 -9.43 23.37 -4.29
N ALA A 166 -8.10 23.30 -4.23
CA ALA A 166 -7.22 24.36 -4.75
C ALA A 166 -7.35 24.56 -6.27
N ASN A 167 -7.78 23.54 -7.01
CA ASN A 167 -7.88 23.56 -8.48
C ASN A 167 -9.33 23.60 -9.00
N GLY A 168 -10.31 23.83 -8.13
CA GLY A 168 -11.74 23.92 -8.52
C GLY A 168 -12.32 22.60 -9.04
N ILE A 169 -11.75 21.46 -8.64
CA ILE A 169 -12.25 20.13 -8.97
C ILE A 169 -13.29 19.74 -7.91
N SER A 170 -14.48 19.30 -8.36
CA SER A 170 -15.52 18.84 -7.44
C SER A 170 -15.04 17.64 -6.62
N HIS A 171 -15.30 17.68 -5.32
CA HIS A 171 -14.98 16.63 -4.36
C HIS A 171 -16.12 16.64 -3.32
N GLU A 172 -17.27 16.07 -3.70
CA GLU A 172 -18.56 16.27 -3.02
C GLU A 172 -18.63 15.61 -1.63
N ALA A 173 -18.01 14.45 -1.46
CA ALA A 173 -17.84 13.77 -0.18
C ALA A 173 -16.41 13.23 -0.07
N ALA A 174 -15.53 13.96 0.61
CA ALA A 174 -14.20 13.42 0.92
C ALA A 174 -14.33 12.18 1.81
N HIS A 175 -13.53 11.14 1.55
CA HIS A 175 -13.60 9.83 2.22
C HIS A 175 -14.87 9.04 1.89
N ASP A 176 -15.39 9.22 0.67
CA ASP A 176 -16.19 8.23 -0.04
C ASP A 176 -15.36 7.74 -1.22
N ALA A 177 -15.08 6.44 -1.26
CA ALA A 177 -14.19 5.84 -2.25
C ALA A 177 -14.54 6.25 -3.70
N LEU A 178 -15.83 6.41 -4.05
CA LEU A 178 -16.22 6.81 -5.40
C LEU A 178 -15.85 8.27 -5.70
N SER A 179 -16.07 9.17 -4.76
CA SER A 179 -15.65 10.57 -4.86
C SER A 179 -14.13 10.68 -5.03
N ASP A 180 -13.36 9.91 -4.27
CA ASP A 180 -11.90 9.88 -4.37
C ASP A 180 -11.41 9.32 -5.73
N VAL A 181 -12.11 8.33 -6.30
CA VAL A 181 -11.85 7.85 -7.66
C VAL A 181 -12.08 8.95 -8.71
N TYR A 182 -13.20 9.68 -8.64
CA TYR A 182 -13.47 10.79 -9.56
C TYR A 182 -12.45 11.92 -9.42
N ALA A 183 -12.10 12.28 -8.18
CA ALA A 183 -11.07 13.26 -7.88
C ALA A 183 -9.71 12.87 -8.48
N THR A 184 -9.32 11.59 -8.35
CA THR A 184 -8.09 11.04 -8.92
C THR A 184 -8.09 11.14 -10.45
N ILE A 185 -9.19 10.76 -11.11
CA ILE A 185 -9.35 10.89 -12.57
C ILE A 185 -9.22 12.35 -13.01
N ALA A 186 -9.89 13.27 -12.32
CA ALA A 186 -9.87 14.70 -12.64
C ALA A 186 -8.48 15.31 -12.46
N LEU A 187 -7.74 14.91 -11.43
CA LEU A 187 -6.36 15.36 -11.22
C LEU A 187 -5.42 14.81 -12.30
N ALA A 188 -5.58 13.55 -12.70
CA ALA A 188 -4.84 12.96 -13.81
C ALA A 188 -5.11 13.70 -15.15
N LYS A 189 -6.38 14.05 -15.41
CA LYS A 189 -6.80 14.90 -16.54
C LYS A 189 -6.08 16.25 -16.50
N LEU A 190 -6.10 16.94 -15.35
CA LEU A 190 -5.45 18.24 -15.17
C LEU A 190 -3.94 18.17 -15.44
N ILE A 191 -3.25 17.16 -14.91
CA ILE A 191 -1.81 16.98 -15.16
C ILE A 191 -1.53 16.69 -16.63
N LYS A 192 -2.34 15.84 -17.29
CA LYS A 192 -2.20 15.56 -18.73
C LYS A 192 -2.40 16.83 -19.56
N GLU A 193 -3.34 17.69 -19.20
CA GLU A 193 -3.62 18.95 -19.90
C GLU A 193 -2.48 19.97 -19.72
N LYS A 194 -2.06 20.21 -18.47
CA LYS A 194 -1.07 21.26 -18.17
C LYS A 194 0.36 20.83 -18.44
N GLN A 195 0.68 19.55 -18.26
CA GLN A 195 2.03 19.00 -18.34
C GLN A 195 2.08 17.67 -19.13
N PRO A 196 1.67 17.64 -20.42
CA PRO A 196 1.48 16.40 -21.18
C PRO A 196 2.76 15.56 -21.33
N LYS A 197 3.93 16.21 -21.50
CA LYS A 197 5.21 15.50 -21.61
C LYS A 197 5.61 14.83 -20.29
N LEU A 198 5.38 15.50 -19.16
CA LEU A 198 5.67 14.94 -17.83
C LEU A 198 4.70 13.80 -17.51
N TYR A 199 3.41 13.98 -17.81
CA TYR A 199 2.41 12.93 -17.69
C TYR A 199 2.81 11.68 -18.48
N ALA A 200 3.17 11.83 -19.76
CA ALA A 200 3.60 10.71 -20.61
C ALA A 200 4.87 10.03 -20.07
N TRP A 201 5.82 10.81 -19.54
CA TRP A 201 7.02 10.28 -18.90
C TRP A 201 6.69 9.47 -17.64
N GLY A 202 5.90 10.04 -16.72
CA GLY A 202 5.46 9.36 -15.50
C GLY A 202 4.67 8.08 -15.79
N LEU A 203 3.81 8.10 -16.81
CA LEU A 203 3.04 6.94 -17.25
C LEU A 203 3.96 5.85 -17.82
N ALA A 204 5.02 6.21 -18.55
CA ALA A 204 5.99 5.25 -19.08
C ALA A 204 6.81 4.56 -17.97
N LEU A 205 7.07 5.25 -16.85
CA LEU A 205 7.81 4.70 -15.71
C LEU A 205 7.06 3.62 -14.93
N ARG A 206 5.78 3.37 -15.25
CA ARG A 206 5.05 2.20 -14.74
C ARG A 206 5.65 0.87 -15.22
N ASP A 207 6.31 0.88 -16.39
CA ASP A 207 7.08 -0.25 -16.87
C ASP A 207 8.42 -0.31 -16.15
N LYS A 208 8.66 -1.40 -15.42
CA LYS A 208 9.90 -1.62 -14.67
C LYS A 208 11.15 -1.58 -15.54
N ASN A 209 11.06 -1.99 -16.82
CA ASN A 209 12.19 -1.95 -17.74
C ASN A 209 12.53 -0.50 -18.11
N LYS A 210 11.51 0.36 -18.23
CA LYS A 210 11.72 1.79 -18.48
C LYS A 210 12.30 2.48 -17.24
N ALA A 211 11.82 2.13 -16.06
CA ALA A 211 12.36 2.62 -14.80
C ALA A 211 13.83 2.19 -14.60
N SER A 212 14.16 0.91 -14.86
CA SER A 212 15.52 0.38 -14.66
C SER A 212 16.55 1.02 -15.60
N GLN A 213 16.17 1.39 -16.82
CA GLN A 213 17.03 2.13 -17.75
C GLN A 213 17.51 3.48 -17.19
N SER A 214 16.80 4.05 -16.22
CA SER A 214 17.21 5.30 -15.57
C SER A 214 18.22 5.08 -14.44
N LEU A 215 18.53 3.83 -14.07
CA LEU A 215 19.41 3.48 -12.95
C LEU A 215 20.67 2.79 -13.48
N ASP A 216 21.65 3.59 -13.88
CA ASP A 216 22.92 3.13 -14.45
C ASP A 216 23.92 2.73 -13.36
N LEU A 217 23.99 1.43 -13.09
CA LEU A 217 24.93 0.84 -12.12
C LEU A 217 26.39 0.77 -12.62
N ILE A 218 26.65 1.01 -13.91
CA ILE A 218 28.00 0.91 -14.47
C ILE A 218 28.73 2.23 -14.33
N ASN A 219 28.12 3.32 -14.79
CA ASN A 219 28.73 4.65 -14.72
C ASN A 219 28.31 5.43 -13.46
N HIS A 220 27.42 4.84 -12.65
CA HIS A 220 26.82 5.50 -11.49
C HIS A 220 26.23 6.86 -11.88
N THR A 221 25.49 6.89 -12.99
CA THR A 221 24.89 8.13 -13.52
C THR A 221 23.84 8.65 -12.54
N PRO A 222 23.96 9.89 -12.04
CA PRO A 222 22.95 10.40 -11.13
C PRO A 222 21.63 10.74 -11.84
N VAL A 223 20.56 10.68 -11.06
CA VAL A 223 19.19 10.98 -11.51
C VAL A 223 18.42 11.74 -10.45
N VAL A 224 17.38 12.43 -10.89
CA VAL A 224 16.34 12.94 -9.99
C VAL A 224 15.43 11.77 -9.62
N HIS A 225 15.07 11.69 -8.34
CA HIS A 225 14.07 10.75 -7.85
C HIS A 225 13.10 11.48 -6.94
N VAL A 226 11.80 11.33 -7.20
CA VAL A 226 10.74 11.94 -6.39
C VAL A 226 10.02 10.86 -5.59
N SER A 227 9.89 11.07 -4.28
CA SER A 227 9.31 10.10 -3.35
C SER A 227 8.90 10.75 -2.04
N SER A 228 7.83 10.25 -1.41
CA SER A 228 7.44 10.64 -0.04
C SER A 228 8.51 10.42 1.04
N LYS A 229 9.57 9.67 0.74
CA LYS A 229 10.69 9.47 1.67
C LYS A 229 11.66 10.66 1.72
N TYR A 230 11.57 11.59 0.79
CA TYR A 230 12.26 12.88 0.87
C TYR A 230 11.36 13.92 1.52
N LEU A 231 11.98 14.88 2.22
CA LEU A 231 11.27 15.93 2.94
C LEU A 231 10.33 16.72 2.01
N ALA A 232 9.12 17.00 2.50
CA ALA A 232 8.16 17.83 1.77
C ALA A 232 8.69 19.26 1.53
N SER A 233 9.52 19.78 2.44
CA SER A 233 10.24 21.06 2.28
C SER A 233 11.28 21.06 1.15
N LYS A 234 11.64 19.88 0.64
CA LYS A 234 12.47 19.68 -0.56
C LYS A 234 11.64 19.23 -1.77
N ASP A 235 10.34 19.53 -1.76
CA ASP A 235 9.37 19.10 -2.78
C ASP A 235 9.35 17.57 -3.01
N CYS A 236 9.70 16.80 -1.99
CA CYS A 236 9.86 15.35 -2.08
C CYS A 236 10.88 14.92 -3.17
N LEU A 237 11.85 15.76 -3.50
CA LEU A 237 12.86 15.54 -4.53
C LEU A 237 14.22 15.19 -3.92
N GLY A 238 14.82 14.12 -4.41
CA GLY A 238 16.21 13.75 -4.15
C GLY A 238 17.05 13.71 -5.42
N ILE A 239 18.35 13.98 -5.28
CA ILE A 239 19.35 13.75 -6.33
C ILE A 239 20.10 12.50 -5.93
N VAL A 240 19.91 11.42 -6.67
CA VAL A 240 20.42 10.11 -6.26
C VAL A 240 21.34 9.48 -7.28
N MET A 241 22.27 8.69 -6.78
CA MET A 241 23.17 7.87 -7.57
C MET A 241 22.93 6.39 -7.25
N PRO A 242 22.66 5.52 -8.25
CA PRO A 242 22.60 4.08 -8.03
C PRO A 242 23.97 3.53 -7.67
N ILE A 243 24.06 2.74 -6.60
CA ILE A 243 25.31 2.12 -6.14
C ILE A 243 25.34 0.64 -6.54
N VAL A 244 24.34 -0.12 -6.12
CA VAL A 244 24.33 -1.58 -6.29
C VAL A 244 22.90 -2.08 -6.45
N ALA A 245 22.73 -3.16 -7.21
CA ALA A 245 21.47 -3.91 -7.21
C ALA A 245 21.23 -4.48 -5.80
N HIS A 246 19.98 -4.50 -5.34
CA HIS A 246 19.68 -5.08 -4.03
C HIS A 246 19.96 -6.59 -4.05
N PRO A 247 20.69 -7.16 -3.07
CA PRO A 247 21.17 -8.55 -3.12
C PRO A 247 20.04 -9.58 -3.05
N VAL A 248 19.00 -9.29 -2.26
CA VAL A 248 17.83 -10.17 -2.09
C VAL A 248 16.66 -9.81 -3.03
N ASN A 249 16.24 -8.54 -3.06
CA ASN A 249 15.11 -8.09 -3.85
C ASN A 249 15.52 -7.73 -5.29
N LYS A 250 15.21 -8.60 -6.26
CA LYS A 250 15.52 -8.38 -7.69
C LYS A 250 14.92 -7.11 -8.31
N ASN A 251 13.91 -6.51 -7.68
CA ASN A 251 13.31 -5.24 -8.14
C ASN A 251 13.86 -4.02 -7.37
N GLY A 252 14.82 -4.20 -6.47
CA GLY A 252 15.43 -3.12 -5.68
C GLY A 252 16.77 -2.68 -6.26
N VAL A 253 16.99 -1.37 -6.30
CA VAL A 253 18.30 -0.76 -6.53
C VAL A 253 18.60 0.15 -5.35
N VAL A 254 19.76 -0.04 -4.72
CA VAL A 254 20.22 0.82 -3.64
C VAL A 254 20.81 2.09 -4.24
N VAL A 255 20.31 3.24 -3.81
CA VAL A 255 20.75 4.55 -4.27
C VAL A 255 21.24 5.39 -3.09
N PHE A 256 22.22 6.26 -3.33
CA PHE A 256 22.73 7.23 -2.37
C PHE A 256 22.23 8.64 -2.71
N ASP A 257 21.80 9.39 -1.69
CA ASP A 257 21.45 10.80 -1.82
C ASP A 257 22.70 11.68 -1.91
N LEU A 258 22.97 12.22 -3.10
CA LEU A 258 24.15 13.04 -3.39
C LEU A 258 24.15 14.38 -2.66
N THR A 259 23.05 14.79 -2.02
CA THR A 259 23.02 16.03 -1.24
C THR A 259 23.61 15.86 0.17
N ALA A 260 23.73 14.62 0.63
CA ALA A 260 24.23 14.25 1.95
C ALA A 260 25.76 14.06 1.98
N ASP A 261 26.34 14.00 3.18
CA ASP A 261 27.76 13.70 3.36
C ASP A 261 28.04 12.20 3.10
N PRO A 262 28.97 11.84 2.19
CA PRO A 262 29.32 10.45 1.93
C PRO A 262 30.18 9.80 3.03
N GLN A 263 30.85 10.59 3.89
CA GLN A 263 31.84 10.06 4.84
C GLN A 263 31.31 8.95 5.75
N PRO A 264 30.11 9.05 6.36
CA PRO A 264 29.57 7.98 7.18
C PRO A 264 29.42 6.64 6.43
N LEU A 265 29.10 6.66 5.14
CA LEU A 265 29.01 5.44 4.35
C LEU A 265 30.37 4.82 4.06
N ILE A 266 31.44 5.61 4.08
CA ILE A 266 32.81 5.16 3.82
C ILE A 266 33.44 4.64 5.12
N SER A 267 33.28 5.36 6.23
CA SER A 267 33.94 5.04 7.49
C SER A 267 33.29 3.91 8.29
N LEU A 268 31.96 3.79 8.26
CA LEU A 268 31.22 2.79 9.06
C LEU A 268 31.28 1.38 8.43
N SER A 269 31.13 0.36 9.28
CA SER A 269 30.94 -1.03 8.86
C SER A 269 29.53 -1.29 8.29
N ALA A 270 29.34 -2.42 7.61
CA ALA A 270 28.03 -2.82 7.11
C ALA A 270 27.00 -2.97 8.24
N GLU A 271 27.41 -3.55 9.38
CA GLU A 271 26.55 -3.72 10.56
C GLU A 271 26.14 -2.38 11.18
N GLU A 272 27.08 -1.43 11.30
CA GLU A 272 26.78 -0.09 11.84
C GLU A 272 25.80 0.66 10.94
N ILE A 273 25.99 0.59 9.62
CA ILE A 273 25.07 1.18 8.65
C ILE A 273 23.69 0.51 8.76
N HIS A 274 23.64 -0.82 8.80
CA HIS A 274 22.40 -1.57 8.93
C HIS A 274 21.64 -1.18 10.19
N GLN A 275 22.29 -1.15 11.35
CA GLN A 275 21.67 -0.73 12.61
C GLN A 275 21.07 0.67 12.50
N ARG A 276 21.82 1.65 12.00
CA ARG A 276 21.34 3.04 11.86
C ARG A 276 20.21 3.22 10.84
N LEU A 277 20.09 2.33 9.85
CA LEU A 277 18.95 2.34 8.92
C LEU A 277 17.63 1.91 9.58
N HIS A 278 17.70 1.05 10.60
CA HIS A 278 16.54 0.45 11.25
C HIS A 278 16.14 1.11 12.59
N ILE A 279 16.99 1.94 13.16
CA ILE A 279 16.69 2.74 14.37
C ILE A 279 15.81 3.95 13.99
N ALA A 280 14.79 4.25 14.81
CA ALA A 280 13.97 5.43 14.63
C ALA A 280 14.84 6.70 14.74
N ALA A 281 14.48 7.78 14.03
CA ALA A 281 15.34 8.96 13.99
C ALA A 281 15.54 9.61 15.38
N GLU A 282 14.55 9.45 16.25
CA GLU A 282 14.55 9.91 17.65
C GLU A 282 15.40 9.06 18.58
N ASP A 283 15.69 7.81 18.19
CA ASP A 283 16.49 6.84 18.96
C ASP A 283 17.95 6.78 18.49
N LEU A 284 18.33 7.57 17.47
CA LEU A 284 19.72 7.71 17.05
C LEU A 284 20.51 8.49 18.12
N ALA A 285 21.74 8.07 18.39
CA ALA A 285 22.61 8.76 19.34
C ALA A 285 22.84 10.22 18.91
N GLU A 286 23.05 11.11 19.89
CA GLU A 286 23.25 12.53 19.62
C GLU A 286 24.45 12.75 18.67
N GLY A 287 24.19 13.34 17.50
CA GLY A 287 25.18 13.55 16.44
C GLY A 287 25.23 12.48 15.35
N ASP A 288 24.57 11.34 15.52
CA ASP A 288 24.46 10.33 14.47
C ASP A 288 23.40 10.70 13.43
N LEU A 289 23.77 10.59 12.16
CA LEU A 289 22.87 10.78 11.04
C LEU A 289 22.46 9.43 10.45
N ARG A 290 21.19 9.32 10.07
CA ARG A 290 20.70 8.18 9.31
C ARG A 290 21.50 8.06 8.00
N PRO A 291 22.02 6.87 7.66
CA PRO A 291 22.74 6.67 6.42
C PRO A 291 21.90 7.14 5.22
N PRO A 292 22.46 7.96 4.32
CA PRO A 292 21.74 8.56 3.19
C PRO A 292 21.50 7.56 2.04
N LEU A 293 21.04 6.37 2.37
CA LEU A 293 20.70 5.29 1.45
C LEU A 293 19.20 5.15 1.32
N LYS A 294 18.76 4.79 0.11
CA LYS A 294 17.38 4.44 -0.16
C LYS A 294 17.31 3.30 -1.16
N VAL A 295 16.33 2.41 -1.02
CA VAL A 295 16.00 1.44 -2.08
C VAL A 295 14.95 2.03 -3.02
N VAL A 296 15.27 2.10 -4.32
CA VAL A 296 14.32 2.38 -5.40
C VAL A 296 13.77 1.05 -5.91
N HIS A 297 12.45 0.89 -5.85
CA HIS A 297 11.76 -0.32 -6.28
C HIS A 297 11.21 -0.11 -7.70
N ILE A 298 11.83 -0.73 -8.70
CA ILE A 298 11.48 -0.50 -10.13
C ILE A 298 10.08 -0.99 -10.49
N ASN A 299 9.52 -1.94 -9.73
CA ASN A 299 8.16 -2.46 -9.91
C ASN A 299 7.07 -1.66 -9.15
N LYS A 300 7.44 -0.54 -8.51
CA LYS A 300 6.53 0.35 -7.79
C LYS A 300 6.40 1.71 -8.47
N SER A 301 6.52 1.75 -9.80
CA SER A 301 6.42 2.95 -10.65
C SER A 301 7.21 4.15 -10.09
N PRO A 302 8.53 4.04 -9.87
CA PRO A 302 9.31 5.10 -9.23
C PRO A 302 9.44 6.30 -10.16
N MET A 303 9.12 7.50 -9.66
CA MET A 303 9.24 8.74 -10.43
C MET A 303 10.69 9.21 -10.52
N LEU A 304 11.38 8.70 -11.55
CA LEU A 304 12.76 9.03 -11.90
C LEU A 304 12.80 10.03 -13.04
N ALA A 305 13.79 10.93 -13.07
CA ALA A 305 14.01 11.82 -14.21
C ALA A 305 15.51 12.10 -14.42
N PRO A 306 15.95 12.37 -15.66
CA PRO A 306 17.33 12.79 -15.92
C PRO A 306 17.69 14.06 -15.16
N LEU A 307 18.95 14.22 -14.72
CA LEU A 307 19.39 15.46 -14.04
C LEU A 307 19.15 16.73 -14.85
N THR A 308 19.14 16.63 -16.18
CA THR A 308 18.88 17.76 -17.09
C THR A 308 17.48 18.34 -16.93
N THR A 309 16.57 17.68 -16.22
CA THR A 309 15.24 18.25 -15.92
C THR A 309 15.27 19.31 -14.82
N LEU A 310 16.35 19.36 -14.02
CA LEU A 310 16.58 20.37 -12.99
C LEU A 310 17.02 21.69 -13.62
N THR A 311 16.11 22.66 -13.63
CA THR A 311 16.43 24.03 -14.06
C THR A 311 17.18 24.78 -12.96
N ASN A 312 17.77 25.93 -13.29
CA ASN A 312 18.47 26.76 -12.31
C ASN A 312 17.52 27.27 -11.23
N GLU A 313 16.27 27.56 -11.57
CA GLU A 313 15.23 28.01 -10.66
C GLU A 313 14.91 26.92 -9.63
N ILE A 314 14.78 25.65 -10.07
CA ILE A 314 14.56 24.52 -9.16
C ILE A 314 15.75 24.35 -8.22
N LYS A 315 16.98 24.41 -8.77
CA LYS A 315 18.20 24.28 -7.97
C LYS A 315 18.31 25.37 -6.91
N GLN A 316 18.00 26.61 -7.26
CA GLN A 316 17.98 27.73 -6.32
C GLN A 316 16.88 27.59 -5.27
N LYS A 317 15.64 27.28 -5.68
CA LYS A 317 14.50 27.06 -4.77
C LYS A 317 14.81 26.01 -3.70
N LEU A 318 15.39 24.88 -4.13
CA LEU A 318 15.64 23.73 -3.25
C LEU A 318 17.02 23.76 -2.58
N ASN A 319 17.82 24.80 -2.81
CA ASN A 319 19.20 24.92 -2.35
C ASN A 319 20.06 23.71 -2.73
N ILE A 320 19.98 23.30 -3.99
CA ILE A 320 20.76 22.19 -4.55
C ILE A 320 22.10 22.71 -5.05
N ASN A 321 23.18 22.27 -4.41
CA ASN A 321 24.53 22.53 -4.89
C ASN A 321 24.99 21.39 -5.83
N SER A 322 25.03 21.67 -7.14
CA SER A 322 25.43 20.69 -8.15
C SER A 322 26.90 20.28 -8.05
N GLU A 323 27.79 21.21 -7.69
CA GLU A 323 29.22 20.94 -7.53
C GLU A 323 29.45 20.01 -6.32
N LYS A 324 28.75 20.25 -5.22
CA LYS A 324 28.78 19.36 -4.05
C LYS A 324 28.26 17.96 -4.39
N CYS A 325 27.15 17.86 -5.13
CA CYS A 325 26.61 16.57 -5.54
C CYS A 325 27.62 15.78 -6.39
N GLU A 326 28.30 16.45 -7.33
CA GLU A 326 29.33 15.80 -8.16
C GLU A 326 30.58 15.43 -7.36
N ALA A 327 31.03 16.27 -6.43
CA ALA A 327 32.13 15.95 -5.52
C ALA A 327 31.79 14.71 -4.68
N ASN A 328 30.59 14.66 -4.10
CA ASN A 328 30.09 13.52 -3.34
C ASN A 328 30.03 12.24 -4.20
N ARG A 329 29.60 12.38 -5.46
CA ARG A 329 29.57 11.27 -6.43
C ARG A 329 30.96 10.68 -6.63
N GLN A 330 31.95 11.53 -6.90
CA GLN A 330 33.34 11.10 -7.11
C GLN A 330 33.92 10.46 -5.85
N THR A 331 33.62 11.01 -4.67
CA THR A 331 34.05 10.44 -3.38
C THR A 331 33.52 9.01 -3.19
N ILE A 332 32.24 8.74 -3.47
CA ILE A 332 31.68 7.38 -3.35
C ILE A 332 32.24 6.44 -4.43
N VAL A 333 32.34 6.88 -5.68
CA VAL A 333 32.88 6.07 -6.77
C VAL A 333 34.33 5.67 -6.50
N ASN A 334 35.16 6.60 -5.99
CA ASN A 334 36.56 6.32 -5.66
C ASN A 334 36.71 5.42 -4.42
N ALA A 335 35.73 5.42 -3.52
CA ALA A 335 35.76 4.60 -2.31
C ALA A 335 35.35 3.13 -2.56
N ASP A 336 34.74 2.84 -3.73
CA ASP A 336 34.35 1.49 -4.17
C ASP A 336 33.62 0.66 -3.09
N ILE A 337 32.59 1.26 -2.50
CA ILE A 337 31.86 0.66 -1.36
C ILE A 337 30.70 -0.25 -1.78
N ALA A 338 30.58 -0.63 -3.06
CA ALA A 338 29.41 -1.34 -3.58
C ALA A 338 29.15 -2.68 -2.85
N ASP A 339 30.20 -3.47 -2.62
CA ASP A 339 30.10 -4.75 -1.91
C ASP A 339 29.71 -4.56 -0.44
N LYS A 340 30.28 -3.56 0.24
CA LYS A 340 29.90 -3.20 1.62
C LYS A 340 28.43 -2.79 1.69
N ILE A 341 27.96 -1.98 0.73
CA ILE A 341 26.56 -1.59 0.67
C ILE A 341 25.66 -2.80 0.35
N ALA A 342 26.09 -3.74 -0.48
CA ALA A 342 25.35 -4.98 -0.68
C ALA A 342 25.22 -5.78 0.63
N GLU A 343 26.31 -5.92 1.38
CA GLU A 343 26.34 -6.61 2.68
C GLU A 343 25.31 -6.04 3.67
N VAL A 344 25.19 -4.71 3.78
CA VAL A 344 24.18 -4.02 4.62
C VAL A 344 22.76 -4.57 4.40
N PHE A 345 22.39 -4.87 3.16
CA PHE A 345 21.05 -5.35 2.76
C PHE A 345 20.93 -6.88 2.71
N THR A 346 21.98 -7.62 3.10
CA THR A 346 21.93 -9.07 3.33
C THR A 346 21.72 -9.44 4.80
N ILE A 347 21.99 -8.51 5.72
CA ILE A 347 21.81 -8.70 7.15
C ILE A 347 20.30 -8.82 7.42
N ASN A 348 19.79 -10.04 7.48
CA ASN A 348 18.39 -10.34 7.78
C ASN A 348 18.27 -10.72 9.26
N LYS A 349 17.54 -9.91 10.03
CA LYS A 349 17.03 -10.26 11.37
C LYS A 349 15.52 -10.00 11.38
N PHE A 350 14.75 -10.90 10.80
CA PHE A 350 13.29 -10.87 10.94
C PHE A 350 12.87 -11.94 11.92
N GLU A 351 11.94 -11.59 12.80
CA GLU A 351 11.26 -12.58 13.63
C GLU A 351 10.45 -13.51 12.74
N GLU A 352 10.38 -14.77 13.14
CA GLU A 352 9.61 -15.77 12.42
C GLU A 352 8.12 -15.47 12.55
N VAL A 353 7.45 -15.26 11.41
CA VAL A 353 6.01 -15.03 11.34
C VAL A 353 5.33 -16.36 11.01
N THR A 354 4.52 -16.86 11.93
CA THR A 354 3.86 -18.18 11.82
C THR A 354 2.37 -18.11 11.49
N ASP A 355 1.75 -16.92 11.55
CA ASP A 355 0.35 -16.75 11.20
C ASP A 355 0.18 -16.65 9.67
N PRO A 356 -0.54 -17.59 9.00
CA PRO A 356 -0.70 -17.58 7.55
C PRO A 356 -1.26 -16.28 6.98
N ASP A 357 -2.13 -15.55 7.69
CA ASP A 357 -2.66 -14.25 7.24
C ASP A 357 -1.56 -13.18 7.12
N LEU A 358 -0.41 -13.38 7.78
CA LEU A 358 0.75 -12.47 7.81
C LEU A 358 1.93 -13.00 6.98
N MET A 359 1.81 -14.17 6.36
CA MET A 359 2.90 -14.88 5.66
C MET A 359 2.93 -14.67 4.14
N LEU A 360 2.19 -13.69 3.60
CA LEU A 360 2.18 -13.38 2.16
C LEU A 360 3.60 -13.24 1.58
N TYR A 361 4.50 -12.59 2.32
CA TYR A 361 5.89 -12.36 1.89
C TYR A 361 6.94 -13.27 2.54
N SER A 362 6.55 -14.14 3.48
CA SER A 362 7.48 -14.95 4.29
C SER A 362 7.61 -16.41 3.82
N GLY A 363 6.64 -16.95 3.08
CA GLY A 363 6.65 -18.35 2.60
C GLY A 363 7.05 -18.55 1.12
N GLY A 364 7.48 -17.48 0.43
CA GLY A 364 7.76 -17.54 -1.01
C GLY A 364 6.50 -17.72 -1.88
N PHE A 365 6.73 -17.96 -3.18
CA PHE A 365 5.65 -18.17 -4.15
C PHE A 365 5.13 -19.61 -4.09
N PHE A 366 3.81 -19.78 -4.19
CA PHE A 366 3.17 -21.09 -4.24
C PHE A 366 3.61 -21.91 -5.47
N SER A 367 3.66 -23.23 -5.30
CA SER A 367 4.03 -24.15 -6.38
C SER A 367 2.94 -24.25 -7.46
N HIS A 368 3.26 -24.92 -8.57
CA HIS A 368 2.27 -25.20 -9.61
C HIS A 368 1.16 -26.16 -9.17
N LEU A 369 1.48 -27.10 -8.27
CA LEU A 369 0.48 -28.01 -7.69
C LEU A 369 -0.48 -27.21 -6.80
N ASP A 370 0.07 -26.44 -5.87
CA ASP A 370 -0.72 -25.60 -4.97
C ASP A 370 -1.56 -24.59 -5.74
N SER A 371 -1.00 -23.94 -6.77
CA SER A 371 -1.76 -23.02 -7.64
C SER A 371 -2.98 -23.67 -8.29
N ARG A 372 -2.89 -24.96 -8.64
CA ARG A 372 -4.00 -25.74 -9.19
C ARG A 372 -5.02 -26.08 -8.11
N ASN A 373 -4.56 -26.52 -6.94
CA ASN A 373 -5.41 -26.84 -5.79
C ASN A 373 -6.17 -25.59 -5.30
N MET A 374 -5.52 -24.44 -5.23
CA MET A 374 -6.14 -23.14 -4.95
C MET A 374 -7.25 -22.80 -5.95
N ALA A 375 -7.05 -23.11 -7.24
CA ALA A 375 -8.10 -22.93 -8.25
C ALA A 375 -9.28 -23.90 -8.03
N GLN A 376 -9.01 -25.14 -7.63
CA GLN A 376 -10.05 -26.11 -7.28
C GLN A 376 -10.89 -25.63 -6.08
N ILE A 377 -10.26 -25.08 -5.04
CA ILE A 377 -10.95 -24.48 -3.88
C ILE A 377 -11.95 -23.42 -4.35
N ARG A 378 -11.51 -22.48 -5.20
CA ARG A 378 -12.38 -21.39 -5.69
C ARG A 378 -13.53 -21.87 -6.57
N SER A 379 -13.35 -22.99 -7.27
CA SER A 379 -14.41 -23.59 -8.11
C SER A 379 -15.33 -24.56 -7.37
N CYS A 380 -14.99 -24.92 -6.13
CA CYS A 380 -15.75 -25.88 -5.33
C CYS A 380 -17.04 -25.23 -4.81
N GLU A 381 -18.17 -25.92 -4.91
CA GLU A 381 -19.41 -25.45 -4.30
C GLU A 381 -19.27 -25.46 -2.77
N LYS A 382 -19.86 -24.46 -2.12
CA LYS A 382 -19.67 -24.20 -0.69
C LYS A 382 -20.06 -25.38 0.21
N GLU A 383 -21.03 -26.19 -0.22
CA GLU A 383 -21.49 -27.39 0.48
C GLU A 383 -20.43 -28.51 0.51
N TYR A 384 -19.52 -28.55 -0.47
CA TYR A 384 -18.48 -29.59 -0.57
C TYR A 384 -17.09 -29.12 -0.11
N LEU A 385 -16.91 -27.83 0.20
CA LEU A 385 -15.64 -27.28 0.68
C LEU A 385 -15.11 -28.00 1.94
N ALA A 386 -16.00 -28.50 2.79
CA ALA A 386 -15.63 -29.21 4.02
C ALA A 386 -15.10 -30.63 3.79
N SER A 387 -15.48 -31.24 2.67
CA SER A 387 -15.03 -32.57 2.26
C SER A 387 -13.86 -32.54 1.28
N LEU A 388 -13.37 -31.34 0.95
CA LEU A 388 -12.32 -31.15 -0.03
C LEU A 388 -10.98 -31.60 0.55
N ASP A 389 -10.44 -32.70 0.02
CA ASP A 389 -9.16 -33.28 0.40
C ASP A 389 -8.12 -32.97 -0.68
N LEU A 390 -7.19 -32.06 -0.39
CA LEU A 390 -6.18 -31.58 -1.30
C LEU A 390 -4.81 -31.72 -0.67
N ALA A 391 -3.87 -32.32 -1.39
CA ALA A 391 -2.49 -32.40 -0.96
C ALA A 391 -1.79 -31.06 -1.24
N PHE A 392 -1.46 -30.31 -0.18
CA PHE A 392 -0.69 -29.08 -0.29
C PHE A 392 0.82 -29.34 -0.09
N GLU A 393 1.64 -28.64 -0.86
CA GLU A 393 3.10 -28.60 -0.62
C GLU A 393 3.46 -27.49 0.36
N ASP A 394 2.74 -26.37 0.32
CA ASP A 394 2.92 -25.23 1.20
C ASP A 394 2.09 -25.35 2.49
N GLU A 395 2.77 -25.30 3.63
CA GLU A 395 2.18 -25.45 4.97
C GLU A 395 1.13 -24.38 5.33
N ARG A 396 1.15 -23.23 4.64
CA ARG A 396 0.20 -22.14 4.89
C ARG A 396 -1.23 -22.54 4.48
N LEU A 397 -1.36 -23.39 3.45
CA LEU A 397 -2.63 -23.58 2.73
C LEU A 397 -3.68 -24.34 3.53
N GLU A 398 -3.29 -25.29 4.38
CA GLU A 398 -4.24 -26.05 5.21
C GLU A 398 -5.00 -25.12 6.17
N GLU A 399 -4.27 -24.29 6.91
CA GLU A 399 -4.86 -23.34 7.86
C GLU A 399 -5.57 -22.19 7.12
N MET A 400 -5.04 -21.73 5.97
CA MET A 400 -5.75 -20.77 5.12
C MET A 400 -7.11 -21.32 4.65
N LEU A 401 -7.20 -22.59 4.26
CA LEU A 401 -8.45 -23.21 3.79
C LEU A 401 -9.47 -23.31 4.93
N PHE A 402 -9.01 -23.70 6.12
CA PHE A 402 -9.84 -23.68 7.31
C PHE A 402 -10.41 -22.27 7.56
N ARG A 403 -9.57 -21.23 7.57
CA ARG A 403 -10.02 -19.84 7.82
C ARG A 403 -10.93 -19.30 6.73
N TYR A 404 -10.64 -19.58 5.46
CA TYR A 404 -11.48 -19.22 4.33
C TYR A 404 -12.90 -19.77 4.49
N ARG A 405 -13.02 -21.07 4.82
CA ARG A 405 -14.31 -21.72 5.11
C ARG A 405 -14.99 -21.10 6.33
N ALA A 406 -14.25 -20.91 7.42
CA ALA A 406 -14.80 -20.43 8.69
C ALA A 406 -15.30 -18.97 8.62
N ARG A 407 -14.69 -18.16 7.76
CA ARG A 407 -15.03 -16.75 7.55
C ARG A 407 -16.17 -16.56 6.54
N ASN A 408 -16.11 -17.24 5.39
CA ASN A 408 -17.08 -17.04 4.30
C ASN A 408 -18.29 -17.98 4.38
N TYR A 409 -18.10 -19.22 4.87
CA TYR A 409 -19.12 -20.26 4.88
C TYR A 409 -19.19 -21.00 6.24
N PRO A 410 -19.43 -20.30 7.36
CA PRO A 410 -19.44 -20.92 8.70
C PRO A 410 -20.45 -22.07 8.83
N GLN A 411 -21.53 -22.06 8.06
CA GLN A 411 -22.52 -23.12 7.99
C GLN A 411 -22.01 -24.44 7.37
N SER A 412 -20.88 -24.39 6.65
CA SER A 412 -20.24 -25.57 6.05
C SER A 412 -19.35 -26.33 7.03
N LEU A 413 -19.13 -25.80 8.24
CA LEU A 413 -18.20 -26.39 9.19
C LEU A 413 -18.79 -27.62 9.88
N ASN A 414 -17.97 -28.66 10.03
CA ASN A 414 -18.29 -29.79 10.90
C ASN A 414 -18.12 -29.39 12.38
N GLN A 415 -18.54 -30.25 13.31
CA GLN A 415 -18.50 -29.95 14.75
C GLN A 415 -17.09 -29.64 15.28
N ALA A 416 -16.06 -30.34 14.79
CA ALA A 416 -14.67 -30.08 15.19
C ALA A 416 -14.19 -28.71 14.69
N ASP A 417 -14.51 -28.37 13.44
CA ASP A 417 -14.19 -27.07 12.84
C ASP A 417 -14.93 -25.90 13.53
N VAL A 418 -16.17 -26.12 13.98
CA VAL A 418 -16.91 -25.11 14.77
C VAL A 418 -16.18 -24.80 16.08
N LEU A 419 -15.70 -25.82 16.80
CA LEU A 419 -14.92 -25.63 18.02
C LEU A 419 -13.57 -24.96 17.72
N LYS A 420 -12.87 -25.39 16.67
CA LYS A 420 -11.61 -24.78 16.21
C LYS A 420 -11.81 -23.29 15.88
N ARG A 421 -12.91 -22.95 15.19
CA ARG A 421 -13.27 -21.57 14.83
C ARG A 421 -13.52 -20.73 16.07
N ALA A 422 -14.28 -21.25 17.03
CA ALA A 422 -14.56 -20.50 18.25
C ALA A 422 -13.30 -20.22 19.08
N ALA A 423 -12.40 -21.21 19.20
CA ALA A 423 -11.11 -21.03 19.84
C ALA A 423 -10.27 -19.97 19.11
N TYR A 424 -10.19 -20.05 17.79
CA TYR A 424 -9.48 -19.07 16.96
C TYR A 424 -10.03 -17.64 17.14
N ARG A 425 -11.36 -17.48 17.09
CA ARG A 425 -12.03 -16.19 17.33
C ARG A 425 -11.69 -15.62 18.70
N LYS A 426 -11.78 -16.44 19.75
CA LYS A 426 -11.44 -16.04 21.12
C LYS A 426 -9.99 -15.55 21.21
N THR A 427 -9.05 -16.31 20.65
CA THR A 427 -7.64 -15.92 20.61
C THR A 427 -7.46 -14.59 19.88
N CYS A 428 -8.05 -14.39 18.70
CA CYS A 428 -7.92 -13.14 17.94
C CYS A 428 -8.47 -11.92 18.70
N LEU A 429 -9.58 -12.09 19.43
CA LEU A 429 -10.31 -11.00 20.06
C LEU A 429 -9.85 -10.71 21.51
N THR A 430 -9.08 -11.59 22.15
CA THR A 430 -8.73 -11.45 23.58
C THR A 430 -7.24 -11.59 23.90
N GLU A 431 -6.46 -12.31 23.09
CA GLU A 431 -5.03 -12.48 23.35
C GLU A 431 -4.24 -11.39 22.64
N ASN A 432 -3.47 -10.61 23.41
CA ASN A 432 -2.52 -9.67 22.83
C ASN A 432 -1.28 -10.43 22.36
N LYS A 433 -1.19 -10.68 21.05
CA LYS A 433 -0.03 -11.33 20.42
C LYS A 433 1.11 -10.36 20.10
N SER A 434 0.97 -9.09 20.46
CA SER A 434 1.82 -7.99 19.97
C SER A 434 1.92 -7.96 18.44
N ASP A 435 0.97 -8.60 17.76
CA ASP A 435 0.97 -8.67 16.31
C ASP A 435 0.36 -7.42 15.71
N GLY A 436 -0.45 -6.64 16.43
CA GLY A 436 -1.08 -5.39 15.96
C GLY A 436 -2.58 -5.51 15.72
N ARG A 437 -3.19 -6.70 15.85
CA ARG A 437 -4.64 -6.84 15.84
C ARG A 437 -5.26 -6.22 17.10
N LEU A 438 -6.45 -5.63 16.96
CA LEU A 438 -7.20 -5.11 18.08
C LEU A 438 -7.83 -6.24 18.90
N THR A 439 -7.66 -6.17 20.21
CA THR A 439 -8.42 -6.99 21.17
C THR A 439 -9.66 -6.22 21.60
N LEU A 440 -10.66 -6.91 22.15
CA LEU A 440 -11.85 -6.27 22.72
C LEU A 440 -11.47 -5.23 23.79
N THR A 441 -10.48 -5.53 24.63
CA THR A 441 -9.99 -4.61 25.65
C THR A 441 -9.45 -3.32 25.03
N SER A 442 -8.50 -3.41 24.09
CA SER A 442 -7.90 -2.22 23.47
C SER A 442 -8.90 -1.45 22.60
N TYR A 443 -9.84 -2.15 21.97
CA TYR A 443 -10.94 -1.56 21.21
C TYR A 443 -11.86 -0.70 22.10
N PHE A 444 -12.34 -1.24 23.22
CA PHE A 444 -13.21 -0.49 24.14
C PHE A 444 -12.47 0.63 24.88
N GLU A 445 -11.21 0.42 25.28
CA GLU A 445 -10.37 1.49 25.82
C GLU A 445 -10.28 2.65 24.84
N ARG A 446 -10.01 2.37 23.56
CA ARG A 446 -9.93 3.40 22.54
C ARG A 446 -11.27 4.10 22.29
N LEU A 447 -12.38 3.36 22.27
CA LEU A 447 -13.72 3.96 22.15
C LEU A 447 -14.01 4.91 23.31
N ASN A 448 -13.70 4.52 24.55
CA ASN A 448 -13.89 5.37 25.73
C ASN A 448 -13.11 6.69 25.61
N GLU A 449 -11.86 6.62 25.16
CA GLU A 449 -11.04 7.82 24.91
C GLU A 449 -11.66 8.73 23.85
N LEU A 450 -12.14 8.15 22.74
CA LEU A 450 -12.75 8.92 21.66
C LEU A 450 -14.07 9.55 22.10
N ILE A 451 -14.93 8.83 22.82
CA ILE A 451 -16.22 9.34 23.32
C ILE A 451 -16.02 10.49 24.32
N ALA A 452 -14.97 10.43 25.14
CA ALA A 452 -14.64 11.50 26.08
C ALA A 452 -14.20 12.80 25.39
N ARG A 453 -13.77 12.74 24.12
CA ARG A 453 -13.40 13.93 23.35
C ARG A 453 -14.64 14.74 22.97
N LYS A 454 -14.50 16.07 23.00
CA LYS A 454 -15.51 17.01 22.52
C LYS A 454 -15.29 17.31 21.03
N GLY A 455 -16.33 17.77 20.36
CA GLY A 455 -16.24 18.26 18.97
C GLY A 455 -16.72 17.30 17.89
N TRP A 456 -17.16 16.09 18.24
CA TRP A 456 -17.77 15.18 17.28
C TRP A 456 -19.09 15.70 16.73
N SER A 457 -19.30 15.53 15.42
CA SER A 457 -20.58 15.79 14.78
C SER A 457 -21.66 14.84 15.30
N LYS A 458 -22.92 15.10 14.94
CA LYS A 458 -24.04 14.22 15.31
C LYS A 458 -23.86 12.83 14.69
N GLU A 459 -23.43 12.78 13.44
CA GLU A 459 -23.20 11.57 12.66
C GLU A 459 -22.06 10.75 13.25
N GLN A 460 -20.96 11.40 13.66
CA GLN A 460 -19.83 10.74 14.31
C GLN A 460 -20.18 10.17 15.69
N LYS A 461 -21.07 10.83 16.45
CA LYS A 461 -21.56 10.29 17.73
C LYS A 461 -22.39 9.03 17.53
N ILE A 462 -23.30 9.03 16.55
CA ILE A 462 -24.08 7.85 16.18
C ILE A 462 -23.13 6.72 15.73
N LEU A 463 -22.08 7.05 14.99
CA LEU A 463 -21.09 6.07 14.58
C LEU A 463 -20.34 5.45 15.76
N LEU A 464 -19.94 6.25 16.76
CA LEU A 464 -19.33 5.74 18.00
C LEU A 464 -20.28 4.83 18.78
N GLU A 465 -21.57 5.16 18.86
CA GLU A 465 -22.59 4.30 19.48
C GLU A 465 -22.73 2.96 18.74
N ASN A 466 -22.75 2.99 17.40
CA ASN A 466 -22.75 1.79 16.57
C ASN A 466 -21.50 0.94 16.81
N LEU A 467 -20.33 1.55 16.96
CA LEU A 467 -19.08 0.83 17.24
C LEU A 467 -19.09 0.15 18.62
N ILE A 468 -19.66 0.79 19.64
CA ILE A 468 -19.87 0.14 20.96
C ILE A 468 -20.77 -1.08 20.80
N SER A 469 -21.93 -0.91 20.17
CA SER A 469 -22.91 -1.99 19.98
C SER A 469 -22.31 -3.17 19.20
N TYR A 470 -21.48 -2.90 18.18
CA TYR A 470 -20.77 -3.94 17.44
C TYR A 470 -19.77 -4.69 18.33
N GLY A 471 -18.98 -3.98 19.14
CA GLY A 471 -18.05 -4.60 20.09
C GLY A 471 -18.76 -5.49 21.11
N GLU A 472 -19.90 -5.04 21.63
CA GLU A 472 -20.73 -5.79 22.59
C GLU A 472 -21.32 -7.05 21.95
N GLU A 473 -21.79 -6.96 20.70
CA GLU A 473 -22.27 -8.11 19.93
C GLU A 473 -21.16 -9.15 19.71
N ILE A 474 -19.98 -8.70 19.27
CA ILE A 474 -18.81 -9.58 19.05
C ILE A 474 -18.38 -10.25 20.35
N ALA A 475 -18.35 -9.51 21.47
CA ALA A 475 -18.02 -10.04 22.79
C ALA A 475 -19.05 -11.08 23.26
N GLY A 476 -20.35 -10.78 23.15
CA GLY A 476 -21.42 -11.71 23.50
C GLY A 476 -21.39 -13.00 22.66
N GLY A 477 -20.96 -12.89 21.40
CA GLY A 477 -20.76 -14.01 20.49
C GLY A 477 -19.59 -14.95 20.85
N LEU A 478 -18.77 -14.64 21.86
CA LEU A 478 -17.74 -15.55 22.38
C LEU A 478 -18.29 -16.50 23.46
N ASP A 479 -19.29 -16.06 24.24
CA ASP A 479 -19.84 -16.82 25.37
C ASP A 479 -20.85 -17.89 24.95
N LEU A 480 -21.42 -17.78 23.75
CA LEU A 480 -22.41 -18.70 23.19
C LEU A 480 -21.87 -20.10 22.83
N THR A 481 -20.60 -20.39 23.13
CA THR A 481 -20.00 -21.74 23.01
C THR A 481 -20.25 -22.66 24.21
N ARG A 482 -21.10 -22.25 25.16
CA ARG A 482 -21.52 -23.06 26.33
C ARG A 482 -22.88 -23.76 26.18
N GLN A 483 -23.54 -23.67 25.02
CA GLN A 483 -24.72 -24.47 24.67
C GLN A 483 -24.41 -25.33 23.45
#